data_AF-A0A534J0I2-F1
#
_entry.id   AF-A0A534J0I2-F1
#
_cell.length_a   1.000
_cell.length_b   1.000
_cell.length_c   1.000
_cell.angle_alpha   90.00
_cell.angle_beta   90.00
_cell.angle_gamma   90.00
#
_symmetry.space_group_name_H-M   'P 1'
#
loop_
_entity.id
_entity.type
_entity.pdbx_description
1 polymer ?
#
loop_
_entity_poly.entity_id
_entity_poly.type
_entity_poly.pdbx_seq_one_letter_code
_entity_poly.pdbx_strand_id
1 'polypeptide(L)'
;MRSPCFGRNVRRDRPRSTVTCRSESEAYVPACTDREEFATRCAEAGIVFVGPSPEAMAVTGDKVAARRAMKEAGVPVTAGVDRVLRNIDEAREVASEIGYPVLFKATAGGGGIGMSRVDRPSDLPKAFETSRSVARTNFGNPDLFLEKYLRKARHIEVQVLIGDRGTGLGFVERECSVQRRHQKLVEETPSPAVGPSLRKRLIDVAVRGLRAVGYRNAGTVEFLFHEGRFTFNEVNARLQVEHPITEMVTGVDLVRQQFRIAAGEAIEVSSNEVRRRGHAIECRLNAEDPLRQFLPSPGRIVAFRPPSGPGIRIDSGVVAGSLVPAFYDPLIAKLIVHGRTRADAVRRMQSSVDAFEVRGLPTNLPFHRSLLSERHFRRGELWTTMVADLRIAERLRTRGPWEERVAALAAALVESGRLASGPTYALEKPQPSAWSLAGRKERFAGGAHAVPARRRW
;
A
#
# COMPACT_ATOMS: atom_id res chain seq x y z
N MET A 1 -25.63 -40.30 35.74
CA MET A 1 -24.87 -41.58 35.66
C MET A 1 -25.07 -42.20 34.29
N ARG A 2 -24.00 -42.83 33.76
CA ARG A 2 -23.85 -43.60 32.51
C ARG A 2 -23.22 -42.85 31.31
N SER A 3 -21.88 -42.92 31.32
CA SER A 3 -20.88 -43.26 30.29
C SER A 3 -21.21 -43.42 28.78
N PRO A 4 -20.16 -43.33 27.93
CA PRO A 4 -20.22 -42.92 26.52
C PRO A 4 -20.15 -44.08 25.51
N CYS A 5 -20.51 -43.82 24.25
CA CYS A 5 -20.25 -44.74 23.14
C CYS A 5 -19.47 -44.09 21.99
N PHE A 6 -18.40 -44.78 21.64
CA PHE A 6 -17.42 -44.63 20.57
C PHE A 6 -17.97 -44.38 19.16
N GLY A 7 -17.29 -43.48 18.44
CA GLY A 7 -16.59 -43.75 17.17
C GLY A 7 -17.32 -44.49 16.04
N ARG A 8 -17.58 -43.77 14.94
CA ARG A 8 -17.51 -44.35 13.59
C ARG A 8 -16.60 -43.51 12.70
N ASN A 9 -15.56 -44.17 12.20
CA ASN A 9 -14.70 -43.75 11.11
C ASN A 9 -15.53 -43.46 9.85
N VAL A 10 -15.40 -42.25 9.30
CA VAL A 10 -15.65 -42.00 7.87
C VAL A 10 -14.46 -41.25 7.28
N ARG A 11 -13.65 -42.04 6.59
CA ARG A 11 -12.80 -41.77 5.42
C ARG A 11 -11.91 -40.52 5.41
N ARG A 12 -10.60 -40.84 5.42
CA ARG A 12 -9.50 -40.04 4.87
C ARG A 12 -9.79 -39.70 3.40
N ASP A 13 -10.08 -38.43 3.14
CA ASP A 13 -9.70 -37.71 1.92
C ASP A 13 -10.05 -36.24 2.11
N ARG A 14 -9.12 -35.46 2.68
CA ARG A 14 -9.14 -33.99 2.60
C ARG A 14 -7.73 -33.47 2.38
N PRO A 15 -7.51 -32.57 1.42
CA PRO A 15 -6.23 -31.90 1.26
C PRO A 15 -5.93 -31.08 2.53
N ARG A 16 -4.69 -31.21 3.03
CA ARG A 16 -4.16 -30.46 4.18
C ARG A 16 -4.24 -28.96 3.88
N SER A 17 -4.99 -28.22 4.72
CA SER A 17 -4.93 -26.76 5.00
C SER A 17 -6.29 -26.03 5.04
N THR A 18 -7.37 -26.67 5.50
CA THR A 18 -8.58 -25.93 5.89
C THR A 18 -8.57 -25.68 7.39
N VAL A 19 -8.28 -24.44 7.81
CA VAL A 19 -8.66 -23.97 9.15
C VAL A 19 -10.15 -23.68 9.10
N THR A 20 -10.98 -24.71 9.26
CA THR A 20 -12.42 -24.54 9.41
C THR A 20 -12.72 -24.16 10.86
N CYS A 21 -13.49 -23.09 11.05
CA CYS A 21 -14.01 -22.69 12.35
C CYS A 21 -14.76 -23.87 12.98
N ARG A 22 -14.32 -24.34 14.15
CA ARG A 22 -14.97 -25.40 14.93
C ARG A 22 -15.95 -24.83 15.98
N SER A 23 -16.21 -23.53 15.98
CA SER A 23 -17.11 -22.89 16.94
C SER A 23 -18.49 -22.64 16.33
N GLU A 24 -19.53 -22.73 17.18
CA GLU A 24 -20.94 -22.45 16.85
C GLU A 24 -21.25 -20.94 16.71
N SER A 25 -20.23 -20.07 16.74
CA SER A 25 -20.35 -18.62 16.59
C SER A 25 -20.21 -18.19 15.13
N GLU A 26 -20.93 -17.13 14.71
CA GLU A 26 -20.68 -16.46 13.43
C GLU A 26 -19.19 -16.11 13.29
N ALA A 27 -18.56 -16.60 12.22
CA ALA A 27 -17.15 -16.40 11.96
C ALA A 27 -16.98 -15.22 11.00
N TYR A 28 -16.14 -14.26 11.38
CA TYR A 28 -15.78 -13.11 10.55
C TYR A 28 -14.34 -13.23 10.06
N VAL A 29 -14.11 -12.93 8.78
CA VAL A 29 -12.78 -12.86 8.18
C VAL A 29 -12.57 -11.48 7.55
N PRO A 30 -11.64 -10.65 8.08
CA PRO A 30 -11.28 -9.37 7.48
C PRO A 30 -10.77 -9.49 6.06
N ALA A 31 -11.13 -8.53 5.20
CA ALA A 31 -10.54 -8.42 3.86
C ALA A 31 -9.03 -8.12 3.95
N CYS A 32 -8.22 -9.17 3.95
CA CYS A 32 -6.77 -9.12 3.87
C CYS A 32 -6.24 -9.31 2.43
N THR A 33 -7.15 -9.41 1.45
CA THR A 33 -6.85 -9.71 0.06
C THR A 33 -7.88 -9.08 -0.86
N ASP A 34 -7.47 -8.73 -2.07
CA ASP A 34 -8.34 -8.29 -3.16
C ASP A 34 -8.74 -9.47 -4.09
N ARG A 35 -8.65 -10.71 -3.59
CA ARG A 35 -9.00 -11.93 -4.35
C ARG A 35 -10.45 -12.32 -4.15
N GLU A 36 -11.23 -12.21 -5.23
CA GLU A 36 -12.61 -12.69 -5.35
C GLU A 36 -12.78 -14.14 -4.85
N GLU A 37 -11.95 -15.08 -5.33
CA GLU A 37 -12.05 -16.51 -4.99
C GLU A 37 -12.06 -16.74 -3.47
N PHE A 38 -11.32 -15.94 -2.70
CA PHE A 38 -11.30 -16.06 -1.26
C PHE A 38 -12.62 -15.63 -0.61
N ALA A 39 -13.22 -14.54 -1.10
CA ALA A 39 -14.52 -14.08 -0.65
C ALA A 39 -15.63 -15.08 -1.01
N THR A 40 -15.59 -15.64 -2.23
CA THR A 40 -16.51 -16.71 -2.67
C THR A 40 -16.43 -17.92 -1.74
N ARG A 41 -15.22 -18.38 -1.43
CA ARG A 41 -15.02 -19.52 -0.52
C ARG A 41 -15.44 -19.22 0.92
N CYS A 42 -15.34 -17.98 1.38
CA CYS A 42 -15.90 -17.59 2.67
C CYS A 42 -17.43 -17.73 2.66
N ALA A 43 -18.09 -17.24 1.61
CA ALA A 43 -19.54 -17.35 1.46
C ALA A 43 -20.01 -18.83 1.39
N GLU A 44 -19.34 -19.67 0.60
CA GLU A 44 -19.61 -21.12 0.52
C GLU A 44 -19.43 -21.84 1.87
N ALA A 45 -18.51 -21.35 2.71
CA ALA A 45 -18.23 -21.89 4.03
C ALA A 45 -19.13 -21.32 5.15
N GLY A 46 -20.04 -20.40 4.84
CA GLY A 46 -20.87 -19.71 5.84
C GLY A 46 -20.07 -18.77 6.76
N ILE A 47 -18.95 -18.25 6.28
CA ILE A 47 -18.08 -17.30 6.99
C ILE A 47 -18.34 -15.89 6.44
N VAL A 48 -18.62 -14.93 7.33
CA VAL A 48 -18.86 -13.53 6.95
C VAL A 48 -17.53 -12.89 6.53
N PHE A 49 -17.41 -12.58 5.25
CA PHE A 49 -16.29 -11.79 4.73
C PHE A 49 -16.51 -10.30 5.02
N VAL A 50 -15.59 -9.68 5.79
CA VAL A 50 -15.66 -8.26 6.13
C VAL A 50 -15.01 -7.45 5.00
N GLY A 51 -15.76 -7.33 3.91
CA GLY A 51 -15.33 -6.68 2.68
C GLY A 51 -16.47 -6.59 1.66
N PRO A 52 -16.16 -6.20 0.41
CA PRO A 52 -17.13 -6.20 -0.69
C PRO A 52 -17.57 -7.61 -1.08
N SER A 53 -18.64 -7.69 -1.89
CA SER A 53 -19.11 -8.96 -2.43
C SER A 53 -18.13 -9.51 -3.49
N PRO A 54 -18.12 -10.83 -3.72
CA PRO A 54 -17.29 -11.44 -4.77
C PRO A 54 -17.49 -10.78 -6.15
N GLU A 55 -18.73 -10.48 -6.53
CA GLU A 55 -19.05 -9.87 -7.82
C GLU A 55 -18.43 -8.47 -7.95
N ALA A 56 -18.51 -7.66 -6.90
CA ALA A 56 -17.87 -6.36 -6.87
C ALA A 56 -16.34 -6.49 -6.90
N MET A 57 -15.75 -7.48 -6.21
CA MET A 57 -14.31 -7.75 -6.25
C MET A 57 -13.84 -8.21 -7.63
N ALA A 58 -14.60 -9.03 -8.34
CA ALA A 58 -14.30 -9.47 -9.69
C ALA A 58 -14.23 -8.27 -10.66
N VAL A 59 -15.23 -7.38 -10.60
CA VAL A 59 -15.27 -6.18 -11.45
C VAL A 59 -14.15 -5.21 -11.09
N THR A 60 -13.91 -4.96 -9.81
CA THR A 60 -12.93 -3.97 -9.36
C THR A 60 -11.48 -4.46 -9.43
N GLY A 61 -11.26 -5.78 -9.39
CA GLY A 61 -9.95 -6.42 -9.51
C GLY A 61 -9.41 -6.47 -10.95
N ASP A 62 -10.28 -6.40 -11.95
CA ASP A 62 -9.91 -6.24 -13.36
C ASP A 62 -9.93 -4.77 -13.76
N LYS A 63 -8.76 -4.22 -14.11
CA LYS A 63 -8.62 -2.79 -14.44
C LYS A 63 -9.41 -2.35 -15.67
N VAL A 64 -9.62 -3.23 -16.64
CA VAL A 64 -10.41 -2.92 -17.84
C VAL A 64 -11.89 -2.95 -17.51
N ALA A 65 -12.36 -3.96 -16.77
CA ALA A 65 -13.74 -4.06 -16.32
C ALA A 65 -14.13 -2.91 -15.39
N ALA A 66 -13.28 -2.61 -14.38
CA ALA A 66 -13.46 -1.48 -13.47
C ALA A 66 -13.55 -0.16 -14.24
N ARG A 67 -12.66 0.04 -15.22
CA ARG A 67 -12.64 1.26 -16.04
C ARG A 67 -13.90 1.42 -16.89
N ARG A 68 -14.41 0.34 -17.51
CA ARG A 68 -15.69 0.35 -18.23
C ARG A 68 -16.84 0.72 -17.29
N ALA A 69 -16.96 0.03 -16.16
CA ALA A 69 -18.02 0.27 -15.20
C ALA A 69 -17.99 1.71 -14.64
N MET A 70 -16.81 2.23 -14.34
CA MET A 70 -16.63 3.61 -13.89
C MET A 70 -17.03 4.63 -14.96
N LYS A 71 -16.66 4.39 -16.22
CA LYS A 71 -17.05 5.24 -17.35
C LYS A 71 -18.57 5.24 -17.58
N GLU A 72 -19.21 4.07 -17.52
CA GLU A 72 -20.67 3.91 -17.60
C GLU A 72 -21.38 4.61 -16.43
N ALA A 73 -20.79 4.60 -15.24
CA ALA A 73 -21.27 5.34 -14.08
C ALA A 73 -21.03 6.87 -14.17
N GLY A 74 -20.43 7.37 -15.25
CA GLY A 74 -20.13 8.79 -15.46
C GLY A 74 -18.92 9.30 -14.65
N VAL A 75 -18.06 8.39 -14.18
CA VAL A 75 -16.76 8.75 -13.58
C VAL A 75 -15.77 9.05 -14.71
N PRO A 76 -15.10 10.22 -14.72
CA PRO A 76 -14.09 10.53 -15.72
C PRO A 76 -12.95 9.49 -15.69
N VAL A 77 -12.56 8.96 -16.85
CA VAL A 77 -11.44 8.00 -16.98
C VAL A 77 -10.32 8.61 -17.81
N THR A 78 -9.07 8.18 -17.58
CA THR A 78 -7.89 8.67 -18.33
C THR A 78 -8.04 8.37 -19.81
N ALA A 79 -7.52 9.18 -20.75
CA ALA A 79 -7.54 8.79 -22.16
C ALA A 79 -6.84 7.44 -22.36
N GLY A 80 -7.44 6.52 -23.09
CA GLY A 80 -6.99 5.13 -23.13
C GLY A 80 -8.02 4.20 -23.75
N VAL A 81 -7.65 2.92 -23.87
CA VAL A 81 -8.57 1.88 -24.35
C VAL A 81 -9.20 1.13 -23.20
N ASP A 82 -10.50 0.90 -23.32
CA ASP A 82 -11.28 0.12 -22.38
C ASP A 82 -11.30 -1.37 -22.81
N ARG A 83 -10.20 -1.90 -23.38
CA ARG A 83 -10.10 -3.30 -23.84
C ARG A 83 -8.64 -3.77 -23.83
N VAL A 84 -8.46 -5.09 -23.82
CA VAL A 84 -7.14 -5.73 -23.96
C VAL A 84 -6.61 -5.53 -25.38
N LEU A 85 -5.31 -5.27 -25.48
CA LEU A 85 -4.59 -5.18 -26.74
C LEU A 85 -4.27 -6.58 -27.27
N ARG A 86 -4.63 -6.87 -28.52
CA ARG A 86 -4.42 -8.19 -29.12
C ARG A 86 -2.97 -8.41 -29.56
N ASN A 87 -2.34 -7.37 -30.08
CA ASN A 87 -0.99 -7.43 -30.64
C ASN A 87 -0.32 -6.06 -30.62
N ILE A 88 0.95 -6.02 -31.05
CA ILE A 88 1.74 -4.80 -31.09
C ILE A 88 1.22 -3.77 -32.11
N ASP A 89 0.59 -4.20 -33.20
CA ASP A 89 0.07 -3.28 -34.22
C ASP A 89 -1.14 -2.51 -33.72
N GLU A 90 -2.07 -3.18 -33.02
CA GLU A 90 -3.15 -2.51 -32.29
C GLU A 90 -2.59 -1.55 -31.22
N ALA A 91 -1.52 -1.94 -30.51
CA ALA A 91 -0.88 -1.04 -29.56
C ALA A 91 -0.28 0.21 -30.22
N ARG A 92 0.24 0.11 -31.46
CA ARG A 92 0.78 1.25 -32.23
C ARG A 92 -0.31 2.22 -32.68
N GLU A 93 -1.43 1.70 -33.18
CA GLU A 93 -2.60 2.49 -33.56
C GLU A 93 -3.12 3.29 -32.36
N VAL A 94 -3.36 2.59 -31.25
CA VAL A 94 -3.88 3.19 -30.01
C VAL A 94 -2.90 4.20 -29.42
N ALA A 95 -1.60 3.90 -29.41
CA ALA A 95 -0.60 4.85 -28.91
C ALA A 95 -0.51 6.12 -29.77
N SER A 96 -0.75 6.00 -31.08
CA SER A 96 -0.77 7.15 -32.00
C SER A 96 -2.00 8.01 -31.79
N GLU A 97 -3.16 7.41 -31.54
CA GLU A 97 -4.41 8.11 -31.23
C GLU A 97 -4.34 8.85 -29.88
N ILE A 98 -3.84 8.20 -28.83
CA ILE A 98 -3.68 8.79 -27.48
C ILE A 98 -2.56 9.86 -27.46
N GLY A 99 -1.53 9.65 -28.28
CA GLY A 99 -0.30 10.41 -28.29
C GLY A 99 0.65 10.08 -27.13
N TYR A 100 1.96 10.16 -27.38
CA TYR A 100 2.99 9.89 -26.38
C TYR A 100 3.12 11.02 -25.32
N PRO A 101 3.64 10.74 -24.11
CA PRO A 101 3.94 9.42 -23.58
C PRO A 101 2.69 8.61 -23.22
N VAL A 102 2.81 7.29 -23.32
CA VAL A 102 1.75 6.31 -22.98
C VAL A 102 2.24 5.36 -21.90
N LEU A 103 1.30 4.67 -21.25
CA LEU A 103 1.55 3.75 -20.16
C LEU A 103 0.85 2.42 -20.44
N PHE A 104 1.63 1.34 -20.56
CA PHE A 104 1.09 -0.01 -20.47
C PHE A 104 0.73 -0.33 -19.03
N LYS A 105 -0.41 -0.96 -18.83
CA LYS A 105 -0.85 -1.52 -17.56
C LYS A 105 -1.35 -2.96 -17.79
N ALA A 106 -0.97 -3.87 -16.91
CA ALA A 106 -1.59 -5.19 -16.82
C ALA A 106 -3.06 -5.06 -16.39
N THR A 107 -3.94 -5.93 -16.88
CA THR A 107 -5.35 -5.96 -16.49
C THR A 107 -5.54 -6.39 -15.03
N ALA A 108 -4.73 -7.34 -14.57
CA ALA A 108 -4.68 -7.82 -13.21
C ALA A 108 -3.47 -7.26 -12.44
N GLY A 109 -3.61 -7.09 -11.12
CA GLY A 109 -2.53 -6.74 -10.20
C GLY A 109 -2.51 -5.28 -9.71
N GLY A 110 -1.66 -5.01 -8.72
CA GLY A 110 -1.56 -3.73 -8.02
C GLY A 110 -0.13 -3.39 -7.58
N GLY A 111 0.06 -2.22 -6.94
CA GLY A 111 1.35 -1.83 -6.37
C GLY A 111 2.44 -1.42 -7.38
N GLY A 112 2.05 -1.02 -8.59
CA GLY A 112 2.98 -0.53 -9.62
C GLY A 112 3.71 -1.59 -10.44
N ILE A 113 3.55 -2.87 -10.11
CA ILE A 113 4.10 -3.99 -10.87
C ILE A 113 3.29 -4.16 -12.16
N GLY A 114 3.96 -4.37 -13.29
CA GLY A 114 3.29 -4.52 -14.60
C GLY A 114 2.88 -3.19 -15.25
N MET A 115 3.48 -2.07 -14.85
CA MET A 115 3.36 -0.80 -15.57
C MET A 115 4.63 -0.45 -16.34
N SER A 116 4.49 0.02 -17.58
CA SER A 116 5.64 0.42 -18.41
C SER A 116 5.34 1.68 -19.21
N ARG A 117 6.13 2.73 -18.95
CA ARG A 117 6.02 4.01 -19.65
C ARG A 117 6.78 3.94 -20.98
N VAL A 118 6.15 4.46 -22.02
CA VAL A 118 6.73 4.57 -23.35
C VAL A 118 6.69 6.03 -23.78
N ASP A 119 7.86 6.63 -24.02
CA ASP A 119 7.98 8.03 -24.39
C ASP A 119 8.02 8.26 -25.91
N ARG A 120 8.41 7.25 -26.69
CA ARG A 120 8.57 7.36 -28.16
C ARG A 120 8.06 6.11 -28.88
N PRO A 121 7.61 6.22 -30.15
CA PRO A 121 7.16 5.09 -30.95
C PRO A 121 8.17 3.94 -31.06
N SER A 122 9.46 4.25 -31.16
CA SER A 122 10.55 3.27 -31.26
C SER A 122 10.62 2.31 -30.07
N ASP A 123 10.18 2.75 -28.89
CA ASP A 123 10.33 2.01 -27.64
C ASP A 123 9.14 1.07 -27.40
N LEU A 124 8.03 1.26 -28.14
CA LEU A 124 6.76 0.55 -27.94
C LEU A 124 6.88 -0.98 -28.09
N PRO A 125 7.53 -1.55 -29.13
CA PRO A 125 7.60 -3.00 -29.30
C PRO A 125 8.32 -3.70 -28.14
N LYS A 126 9.45 -3.14 -27.71
CA LYS A 126 10.22 -3.68 -26.58
C LYS A 126 9.44 -3.57 -25.28
N ALA A 127 8.76 -2.44 -25.06
CA ALA A 127 7.96 -2.22 -23.87
C ALA A 127 6.74 -3.16 -23.80
N PHE A 128 6.09 -3.44 -24.93
CA PHE A 128 4.95 -4.37 -25.01
C PHE A 128 5.37 -5.78 -24.59
N GLU A 129 6.41 -6.34 -25.23
CA GLU A 129 6.90 -7.70 -24.90
C GLU A 129 7.38 -7.82 -23.45
N THR A 130 8.13 -6.82 -22.98
CA THR A 130 8.61 -6.80 -21.59
C THR A 130 7.45 -6.75 -20.60
N SER A 131 6.43 -5.93 -20.87
CA SER A 131 5.28 -5.77 -19.99
C SER A 131 4.42 -7.04 -19.95
N ARG A 132 4.20 -7.71 -21.09
CA ARG A 132 3.47 -8.99 -21.16
C ARG A 132 4.18 -10.08 -20.38
N SER A 133 5.50 -10.15 -20.52
CA SER A 133 6.32 -11.11 -19.77
C SER A 133 6.19 -10.88 -18.27
N VAL A 134 6.37 -9.63 -17.80
CA VAL A 134 6.20 -9.27 -16.39
C VAL A 134 4.79 -9.58 -15.88
N ALA A 135 3.75 -9.27 -16.66
CA ALA A 135 2.37 -9.53 -16.28
C ALA A 135 2.09 -11.04 -16.16
N ARG A 136 2.53 -11.85 -17.12
CA ARG A 136 2.42 -13.32 -17.08
C ARG A 136 3.12 -13.91 -15.86
N THR A 137 4.35 -13.48 -15.61
CA THR A 137 5.21 -13.93 -14.51
C THR A 137 4.65 -13.60 -13.13
N ASN A 138 4.06 -12.41 -12.95
CA ASN A 138 3.61 -11.97 -11.63
C ASN A 138 2.12 -12.26 -11.37
N PHE A 139 1.29 -12.31 -12.42
CA PHE A 139 -0.16 -12.37 -12.30
C PHE A 139 -0.79 -13.54 -13.06
N GLY A 140 0.00 -14.34 -13.79
CA GLY A 140 -0.51 -15.44 -14.62
C GLY A 140 -1.26 -14.98 -15.87
N ASN A 141 -1.46 -13.67 -16.06
CA ASN A 141 -2.19 -13.09 -17.19
C ASN A 141 -1.28 -12.10 -17.97
N PRO A 142 -0.99 -12.34 -19.26
CA PRO A 142 -0.20 -11.44 -20.10
C PRO A 142 -1.00 -10.24 -20.66
N ASP A 143 -2.28 -10.11 -20.36
CA ASP A 143 -3.16 -9.10 -20.94
C ASP A 143 -2.77 -7.69 -20.51
N LEU A 144 -2.68 -6.80 -21.49
CA LEU A 144 -2.32 -5.40 -21.31
C LEU A 144 -3.37 -4.49 -21.94
N PHE A 145 -3.49 -3.29 -21.37
CA PHE A 145 -4.18 -2.16 -21.99
C PHE A 145 -3.28 -0.92 -21.95
N LEU A 146 -3.65 0.11 -22.73
CA LEU A 146 -2.88 1.35 -22.86
C LEU A 146 -3.68 2.56 -22.39
N GLU A 147 -3.01 3.43 -21.64
CA GLU A 147 -3.53 4.73 -21.22
C GLU A 147 -2.52 5.84 -21.50
N LYS A 148 -3.01 7.08 -21.51
CA LYS A 148 -2.17 8.27 -21.50
C LYS A 148 -1.35 8.32 -20.21
N TYR A 149 -0.05 8.55 -20.34
CA TYR A 149 0.78 8.82 -19.18
C TYR A 149 0.68 10.30 -18.79
N LEU A 150 0.14 10.57 -17.60
CA LEU A 150 -0.02 11.92 -17.05
C LEU A 150 1.25 12.33 -16.28
N ARG A 151 2.06 13.22 -16.85
CA ARG A 151 3.29 13.72 -16.22
C ARG A 151 2.96 14.60 -15.02
N LYS A 152 3.72 14.46 -13.94
CA LYS A 152 3.52 15.22 -12.68
C LYS A 152 2.06 15.20 -12.19
N ALA A 153 1.35 14.09 -12.41
CA ALA A 153 0.03 13.90 -11.84
C ALA A 153 0.12 13.81 -10.31
N ARG A 154 -0.96 14.18 -9.63
CA ARG A 154 -1.20 13.86 -8.24
C ARG A 154 -2.00 12.57 -8.13
N HIS A 155 -1.78 11.82 -7.08
CA HIS A 155 -2.59 10.66 -6.73
C HIS A 155 -3.54 11.08 -5.61
N ILE A 156 -4.82 11.20 -5.95
CA ILE A 156 -5.90 11.60 -5.04
C ILE A 156 -6.85 10.44 -4.89
N GLU A 157 -7.30 10.15 -3.68
CA GLU A 157 -8.21 9.03 -3.47
C GLU A 157 -9.30 9.36 -2.47
N VAL A 158 -10.45 8.72 -2.62
CA VAL A 158 -11.62 8.95 -1.78
C VAL A 158 -12.02 7.66 -1.09
N GLN A 159 -12.00 7.68 0.24
CA GLN A 159 -12.60 6.64 1.05
C GLN A 159 -14.12 6.70 0.96
N VAL A 160 -14.72 5.53 0.77
CA VAL A 160 -16.17 5.37 0.73
C VAL A 160 -16.56 4.18 1.61
N LEU A 161 -17.71 4.31 2.28
CA LEU A 161 -18.44 3.22 2.88
C LEU A 161 -19.72 3.01 2.09
N ILE A 162 -19.99 1.77 1.66
CA ILE A 162 -21.28 1.38 1.11
C ILE A 162 -21.93 0.36 2.06
N GLY A 163 -23.03 0.75 2.68
CA GLY A 163 -23.87 -0.11 3.50
C GLY A 163 -25.00 -0.75 2.69
N ASP A 164 -25.99 -1.29 3.39
CA ASP A 164 -27.08 -2.00 2.75
C ASP A 164 -27.95 -1.12 1.85
N ARG A 165 -28.52 -1.78 0.82
CA ARG A 165 -29.32 -1.15 -0.24
C ARG A 165 -28.62 0.02 -0.94
N GLY A 166 -27.28 0.01 -0.96
CA GLY A 166 -26.47 1.04 -1.61
C GLY A 166 -26.39 2.36 -0.84
N THR A 167 -26.70 2.40 0.46
CA THR A 167 -26.46 3.59 1.29
C THR A 167 -24.97 3.91 1.26
N GLY A 168 -24.58 5.12 0.84
CA GLY A 168 -23.19 5.43 0.52
C GLY A 168 -22.73 6.70 1.22
N LEU A 169 -21.58 6.62 1.87
CA LEU A 169 -20.94 7.72 2.58
C LEU A 169 -19.50 7.87 2.09
N GLY A 170 -19.19 9.01 1.46
CA GLY A 170 -17.83 9.34 1.07
C GLY A 170 -17.17 10.31 2.05
N PHE A 171 -15.87 10.16 2.23
CA PHE A 171 -15.07 10.95 3.16
C PHE A 171 -14.20 11.95 2.42
N VAL A 172 -13.55 12.85 3.16
CA VAL A 172 -12.53 13.75 2.60
C VAL A 172 -11.42 12.94 1.91
N GLU A 173 -10.94 13.45 0.78
CA GLU A 173 -9.91 12.81 -0.03
C GLU A 173 -8.55 12.77 0.67
N ARG A 174 -7.75 11.78 0.31
CA ARG A 174 -6.34 11.67 0.67
C ARG A 174 -5.46 12.01 -0.53
N GLU A 175 -4.34 12.66 -0.25
CA GLU A 175 -3.27 12.99 -1.18
C GLU A 175 -2.12 12.02 -0.95
N CYS A 176 -1.93 11.12 -1.90
CA CYS A 176 -1.00 10.00 -1.82
C CYS A 176 0.11 10.13 -2.88
N SER A 177 0.40 11.36 -3.31
CA SER A 177 1.37 11.65 -4.38
C SER A 177 2.83 11.38 -4.02
N VAL A 178 3.19 11.34 -2.74
CA VAL A 178 4.58 11.06 -2.36
C VAL A 178 4.84 9.56 -2.51
N GLN A 179 5.43 9.19 -3.64
CA GLN A 179 5.63 7.79 -4.01
C GLN A 179 7.08 7.52 -4.44
N ARG A 180 7.49 6.26 -4.30
CA ARG A 180 8.70 5.71 -4.91
C ARG A 180 8.31 4.45 -5.68
N ARG A 181 8.64 4.39 -6.97
CA ARG A 181 8.29 3.24 -7.84
C ARG A 181 6.81 2.86 -7.70
N HIS A 182 5.93 3.87 -7.65
CA HIS A 182 4.48 3.74 -7.46
C HIS A 182 4.02 3.17 -6.09
N GLN A 183 4.91 3.05 -5.12
CA GLN A 183 4.57 2.73 -3.73
C GLN A 183 4.44 4.02 -2.92
N LYS A 184 3.32 4.18 -2.21
CA LYS A 184 3.04 5.33 -1.35
C LYS A 184 3.97 5.30 -0.13
N LEU A 185 4.52 6.46 0.22
CA LEU A 185 5.45 6.64 1.34
C LEU A 185 4.94 7.62 2.40
N VAL A 186 4.25 8.66 1.95
CA VAL A 186 3.64 9.70 2.77
C VAL A 186 2.29 10.08 2.17
N GLU A 187 1.29 10.11 3.02
CA GLU A 187 -0.10 10.40 2.70
C GLU A 187 -0.58 11.55 3.57
N GLU A 188 -1.41 12.43 3.02
CA GLU A 188 -2.02 13.51 3.79
C GLU A 188 -3.49 13.72 3.47
N THR A 189 -4.26 14.18 4.45
CA THR A 189 -5.65 14.60 4.22
C THR A 189 -5.96 15.84 5.02
N PRO A 190 -6.69 16.81 4.45
CA PRO A 190 -7.10 16.90 3.03
C PRO A 190 -5.94 17.08 2.04
N SER A 191 -6.20 16.91 0.75
CA SER A 191 -5.26 17.33 -0.28
C SER A 191 -5.15 18.87 -0.32
N PRO A 192 -3.92 19.43 -0.41
CA PRO A 192 -3.73 20.86 -0.61
C PRO A 192 -4.14 21.34 -2.02
N ALA A 193 -4.29 20.42 -2.99
CA ALA A 193 -4.65 20.76 -4.37
C ALA A 193 -6.17 20.73 -4.63
N VAL A 194 -6.96 20.20 -3.70
CA VAL A 194 -8.39 19.97 -3.90
C VAL A 194 -9.21 21.03 -3.16
N GLY A 195 -9.85 21.93 -3.91
CA GLY A 195 -10.78 22.93 -3.37
C GLY A 195 -12.14 22.32 -2.94
N PRO A 196 -12.99 23.06 -2.21
CA PRO A 196 -14.28 22.56 -1.71
C PRO A 196 -15.22 22.03 -2.80
N SER A 197 -15.35 22.74 -3.93
CA SER A 197 -16.21 22.34 -5.05
C SER A 197 -15.71 21.06 -5.72
N LEU A 198 -14.40 20.99 -5.98
CA LEU A 198 -13.76 19.81 -6.56
C LEU A 198 -13.86 18.60 -5.63
N ARG A 199 -13.68 18.80 -4.31
CA ARG A 199 -13.82 17.78 -3.28
C ARG A 199 -15.23 17.18 -3.28
N LYS A 200 -16.26 18.02 -3.28
CA LYS A 200 -17.65 17.55 -3.37
C LYS A 200 -17.85 16.69 -4.61
N ARG A 201 -17.36 17.15 -5.77
CA ARG A 201 -17.45 16.40 -7.02
C ARG A 201 -16.71 15.06 -6.95
N LEU A 202 -15.48 15.02 -6.42
CA LEU A 202 -14.69 13.80 -6.22
C LEU A 202 -15.43 12.78 -5.34
N ILE A 203 -16.00 13.25 -4.23
CA ILE A 203 -16.77 12.42 -3.31
C ILE A 203 -18.02 11.85 -4.00
N ASP A 204 -18.79 12.71 -4.67
CA ASP A 204 -20.04 12.32 -5.34
C ASP A 204 -19.79 11.26 -6.44
N VAL A 205 -18.71 11.41 -7.23
CA VAL A 205 -18.37 10.43 -8.28
C VAL A 205 -17.81 9.13 -7.71
N ALA A 206 -17.03 9.18 -6.63
CA ALA A 206 -16.50 7.98 -5.99
C ALA A 206 -17.62 7.11 -5.40
N VAL A 207 -18.56 7.73 -4.67
CA VAL A 207 -19.74 7.04 -4.12
C VAL A 207 -20.61 6.45 -5.24
N ARG A 208 -20.84 7.22 -6.31
CA ARG A 208 -21.60 6.74 -7.47
C ARG A 208 -20.94 5.56 -8.18
N GLY A 209 -19.63 5.63 -8.40
CA GLY A 209 -18.87 4.57 -9.05
C GLY A 209 -18.94 3.25 -8.29
N LEU A 210 -18.77 3.29 -6.96
CA LEU A 210 -18.90 2.08 -6.14
C LEU A 210 -20.34 1.54 -6.08
N ARG A 211 -21.35 2.41 -6.02
CA ARG A 211 -22.76 1.98 -6.10
C ARG A 211 -23.07 1.26 -7.41
N ALA A 212 -22.53 1.75 -8.53
CA ALA A 212 -22.79 1.19 -9.86
C ALA A 212 -22.27 -0.25 -10.01
N VAL A 213 -21.21 -0.62 -9.29
CA VAL A 213 -20.65 -1.99 -9.30
C VAL A 213 -21.19 -2.87 -8.17
N GLY A 214 -22.27 -2.47 -7.51
CA GLY A 214 -22.86 -3.25 -6.41
C GLY A 214 -21.94 -3.39 -5.19
N TYR A 215 -21.02 -2.45 -4.99
CA TYR A 215 -20.03 -2.52 -3.91
C TYR A 215 -20.68 -2.49 -2.53
N ARG A 216 -20.03 -3.12 -1.54
CA ARG A 216 -20.41 -3.09 -0.12
C ARG A 216 -19.16 -2.96 0.74
N ASN A 217 -19.31 -2.50 1.98
CA ASN A 217 -18.24 -2.30 2.95
C ASN A 217 -17.34 -1.09 2.61
N ALA A 218 -16.14 -1.02 3.18
CA ALA A 218 -15.17 0.04 2.93
C ALA A 218 -14.37 -0.22 1.65
N GLY A 219 -14.32 0.78 0.77
CA GLY A 219 -13.52 0.78 -0.43
C GLY A 219 -12.94 2.16 -0.71
N THR A 220 -11.87 2.20 -1.50
CA THR A 220 -11.27 3.47 -1.93
C THR A 220 -11.26 3.57 -3.44
N VAL A 221 -11.74 4.69 -3.96
CA VAL A 221 -11.63 5.04 -5.38
C VAL A 221 -10.43 5.96 -5.56
N GLU A 222 -9.46 5.53 -6.36
CA GLU A 222 -8.24 6.28 -6.66
C GLU A 222 -8.40 7.06 -7.97
N PHE A 223 -7.80 8.25 -7.99
CA PHE A 223 -7.81 9.18 -9.11
C PHE A 223 -6.40 9.72 -9.37
N LEU A 224 -6.10 9.98 -10.64
CA LEU A 224 -5.01 10.85 -11.05
C LEU A 224 -5.55 12.26 -11.24
N PHE A 225 -4.93 13.25 -10.61
CA PHE A 225 -5.27 14.66 -10.78
C PHE A 225 -4.14 15.39 -11.53
N HIS A 226 -4.47 15.95 -12.69
CA HIS A 226 -3.54 16.61 -13.59
C HIS A 226 -4.24 17.79 -14.27
N GLU A 227 -3.58 18.96 -14.28
CA GLU A 227 -4.09 20.19 -14.92
C GLU A 227 -5.55 20.55 -14.55
N GLY A 228 -5.89 20.45 -13.27
CA GLY A 228 -7.23 20.79 -12.77
C GLY A 228 -8.31 19.72 -13.03
N ARG A 229 -7.96 18.60 -13.65
CA ARG A 229 -8.87 17.49 -13.96
C ARG A 229 -8.48 16.25 -13.18
N PHE A 230 -9.46 15.52 -12.68
CA PHE A 230 -9.24 14.18 -12.11
C PHE A 230 -9.77 13.12 -13.08
N THR A 231 -9.09 11.97 -13.12
CA THR A 231 -9.50 10.78 -13.85
C THR A 231 -9.32 9.55 -12.97
N PHE A 232 -10.23 8.60 -13.07
CA PHE A 232 -10.20 7.32 -12.38
C PHE A 232 -8.90 6.56 -12.68
N ASN A 233 -8.32 5.96 -11.63
CA ASN A 233 -7.13 5.12 -11.72
C ASN A 233 -7.46 3.66 -11.40
N GLU A 234 -7.97 3.39 -10.19
CA GLU A 234 -8.35 2.05 -9.74
C GLU A 234 -9.30 2.11 -8.53
N VAL A 235 -9.87 0.96 -8.16
CA VAL A 235 -10.56 0.77 -6.89
C VAL A 235 -9.73 -0.19 -6.04
N ASN A 236 -9.49 0.18 -4.79
CA ASN A 236 -8.99 -0.76 -3.79
C ASN A 236 -10.20 -1.34 -3.05
N ALA A 237 -10.42 -2.64 -3.24
CA ALA A 237 -11.58 -3.37 -2.74
C ALA A 237 -11.45 -3.75 -1.25
N ARG A 238 -10.79 -2.91 -0.45
CA ARG A 238 -10.46 -3.12 0.96
C ARG A 238 -10.11 -1.80 1.65
N LEU A 239 -9.95 -1.86 2.97
CA LEU A 239 -9.35 -0.76 3.73
C LEU A 239 -7.87 -0.61 3.36
N GLN A 240 -7.43 0.65 3.25
CA GLN A 240 -6.05 0.98 2.89
C GLN A 240 -5.18 1.26 4.12
N VAL A 241 -3.86 1.21 3.94
CA VAL A 241 -2.86 1.41 5.01
C VAL A 241 -3.05 2.79 5.67
N GLU A 242 -3.29 3.77 4.82
CA GLU A 242 -3.47 5.21 5.09
C GLU A 242 -4.89 5.59 5.54
N HIS A 243 -5.77 4.66 5.88
CA HIS A 243 -7.06 4.98 6.49
C HIS A 243 -6.96 5.83 7.79
N PRO A 244 -5.93 5.70 8.66
CA PRO A 244 -5.88 6.43 9.92
C PRO A 244 -5.92 7.94 9.75
N ILE A 245 -5.36 8.50 8.66
CA ILE A 245 -5.41 9.95 8.46
C ILE A 245 -6.84 10.44 8.20
N THR A 246 -7.68 9.64 7.55
CA THR A 246 -9.12 9.92 7.40
C THR A 246 -9.82 9.85 8.76
N GLU A 247 -9.51 8.85 9.59
CA GLU A 247 -10.07 8.73 10.94
C GLU A 247 -9.67 9.94 11.81
N MET A 248 -8.40 10.35 11.77
CA MET A 248 -7.87 11.46 12.57
C MET A 248 -8.55 12.81 12.25
N VAL A 249 -8.97 13.04 11.01
CA VAL A 249 -9.64 14.30 10.63
C VAL A 249 -11.16 14.23 10.74
N THR A 250 -11.76 13.04 10.83
CA THR A 250 -13.23 12.88 10.87
C THR A 250 -13.76 12.39 12.21
N GLY A 251 -12.93 11.73 13.02
CA GLY A 251 -13.32 11.06 14.26
C GLY A 251 -14.08 9.75 14.04
N VAL A 252 -14.18 9.26 12.80
CA VAL A 252 -14.89 8.02 12.46
C VAL A 252 -13.91 6.85 12.43
N ASP A 253 -14.19 5.83 13.22
CA ASP A 253 -13.47 4.55 13.20
C ASP A 253 -13.95 3.70 12.02
N LEU A 254 -13.13 3.64 10.96
CA LEU A 254 -13.47 2.97 9.71
C LEU A 254 -13.46 1.45 9.88
N VAL A 255 -12.55 0.90 10.69
CA VAL A 255 -12.50 -0.55 10.98
C VAL A 255 -13.79 -0.98 11.66
N ARG A 256 -14.24 -0.24 12.68
CA ARG A 256 -15.53 -0.49 13.35
C ARG A 256 -16.69 -0.41 12.38
N GLN A 257 -16.73 0.58 11.48
CA GLN A 257 -17.78 0.65 10.45
C GLN A 257 -17.77 -0.58 9.53
N GLN A 258 -16.60 -1.10 9.16
CA GLN A 258 -16.52 -2.31 8.32
C GLN A 258 -17.19 -3.52 8.99
N PHE A 259 -16.95 -3.74 10.28
CA PHE A 259 -17.57 -4.84 11.03
C PHE A 259 -19.08 -4.63 11.19
N ARG A 260 -19.53 -3.39 11.48
CA ARG A 260 -20.96 -3.05 11.56
C ARG A 260 -21.66 -3.36 10.24
N ILE A 261 -21.12 -2.89 9.12
CA ILE A 261 -21.66 -3.19 7.79
C ILE A 261 -21.63 -4.70 7.56
N ALA A 262 -20.53 -5.40 7.84
CA ALA A 262 -20.47 -6.85 7.66
C ALA A 262 -21.54 -7.61 8.48
N ALA A 263 -21.88 -7.13 9.67
CA ALA A 263 -22.95 -7.66 10.52
C ALA A 263 -24.38 -7.27 10.08
N GLY A 264 -24.55 -6.57 8.96
CA GLY A 264 -25.86 -6.12 8.47
C GLY A 264 -26.39 -4.88 9.18
N GLU A 265 -25.56 -4.19 9.97
CA GLU A 265 -25.92 -2.94 10.59
C GLU A 265 -25.76 -1.76 9.62
N ALA A 266 -26.56 -0.71 9.84
CA ALA A 266 -26.41 0.54 9.11
C ALA A 266 -25.09 1.25 9.47
N ILE A 267 -24.63 2.10 8.53
CA ILE A 267 -23.52 3.03 8.79
C ILE A 267 -23.93 3.92 9.97
N GLU A 268 -23.10 3.96 11.01
CA GLU A 268 -23.41 4.64 12.28
C GLU A 268 -23.47 6.17 12.12
N VAL A 269 -22.77 6.69 11.12
CA VAL A 269 -22.52 8.12 10.94
C VAL A 269 -23.20 8.60 9.67
N SER A 270 -23.92 9.72 9.76
CA SER A 270 -24.52 10.37 8.59
C SER A 270 -23.53 11.29 7.87
N SER A 271 -23.81 11.61 6.60
CA SER A 271 -23.03 12.59 5.83
C SER A 271 -22.96 13.97 6.50
N ASN A 272 -23.98 14.32 7.29
CA ASN A 272 -24.05 15.60 8.00
C ASN A 272 -23.22 15.62 9.29
N GLU A 273 -22.78 14.47 9.79
CA GLU A 273 -21.95 14.38 11.00
C GLU A 273 -20.46 14.28 10.67
N VAL A 274 -20.13 13.79 9.47
CA VAL A 274 -18.74 13.75 8.99
C VAL A 274 -18.23 15.19 8.78
N ARG A 275 -17.48 15.67 9.78
CA ARG A 275 -16.85 17.00 9.78
C ARG A 275 -15.35 16.81 9.64
N ARG A 276 -14.75 17.49 8.65
CA ARG A 276 -13.29 17.57 8.52
C ARG A 276 -12.73 18.57 9.54
N ARG A 277 -11.89 18.10 10.45
CA ARG A 277 -11.21 18.93 11.45
C ARG A 277 -9.70 18.84 11.27
N GLY A 278 -9.08 19.95 10.88
CA GLY A 278 -7.63 20.06 10.75
C GLY A 278 -7.06 19.33 9.54
N HIS A 279 -5.84 18.81 9.71
CA HIS A 279 -5.03 18.15 8.69
C HIS A 279 -4.25 17.00 9.35
N ALA A 280 -4.20 15.85 8.69
CA ALA A 280 -3.43 14.70 9.15
C ALA A 280 -2.42 14.24 8.09
N ILE A 281 -1.27 13.75 8.54
CA ILE A 281 -0.19 13.22 7.71
C ILE A 281 0.23 11.87 8.28
N GLU A 282 0.43 10.88 7.41
CA GLU A 282 1.01 9.58 7.73
C GLU A 282 2.36 9.43 7.04
N CYS A 283 3.35 8.92 7.77
CA CYS A 283 4.61 8.46 7.23
C CYS A 283 4.74 6.96 7.48
N ARG A 284 4.96 6.18 6.41
CA ARG A 284 5.25 4.74 6.51
C ARG A 284 6.67 4.53 6.97
N LEU A 285 6.85 3.96 8.16
CA LEU A 285 8.15 3.60 8.69
C LEU A 285 8.50 2.19 8.24
N ASN A 286 9.50 2.07 7.36
CA ASN A 286 9.94 0.79 6.81
C ASN A 286 11.36 0.46 7.26
N ALA A 287 11.62 -0.84 7.45
CA ALA A 287 12.94 -1.43 7.53
C ALA A 287 13.62 -1.43 6.14
N GLU A 288 13.98 -0.25 5.67
CA GLU A 288 14.66 -0.01 4.39
C GLU A 288 15.82 0.96 4.60
N ASP A 289 16.88 0.85 3.80
CA ASP A 289 18.02 1.77 3.84
C ASP A 289 17.98 2.76 2.65
N PRO A 290 17.56 4.03 2.85
CA PRO A 290 17.53 5.04 1.79
C PRO A 290 18.91 5.30 1.17
N LEU A 291 20.00 5.17 1.94
CA LEU A 291 21.37 5.37 1.45
C LEU A 291 21.78 4.23 0.52
N ARG A 292 21.15 3.06 0.63
CA ARG A 292 21.36 1.92 -0.27
C ARG A 292 20.17 1.67 -1.20
N GLN A 293 19.62 2.74 -1.78
CA GLN A 293 18.50 2.68 -2.73
C GLN A 293 17.22 2.06 -2.14
N PHE A 294 16.97 2.21 -0.84
CA PHE A 294 15.86 1.58 -0.10
C PHE A 294 15.88 0.05 -0.23
N LEU A 295 17.06 -0.56 -0.07
CA LEU A 295 17.12 -2.01 0.09
C LEU A 295 16.40 -2.40 1.39
N PRO A 296 15.52 -3.42 1.37
CA PRO A 296 14.96 -3.99 2.59
C PRO A 296 16.07 -4.42 3.55
N SER A 297 15.86 -4.13 4.82
CA SER A 297 16.83 -4.30 5.90
C SER A 297 16.27 -5.24 6.98
N PRO A 298 16.12 -6.54 6.67
CA PRO A 298 15.68 -7.52 7.67
C PRO A 298 16.67 -7.57 8.83
N GLY A 299 16.16 -7.73 10.05
CA GLY A 299 16.99 -7.68 11.24
C GLY A 299 16.18 -7.64 12.52
N ARG A 300 16.87 -7.71 13.66
CA ARG A 300 16.24 -7.60 14.98
C ARG A 300 16.20 -6.14 15.41
N ILE A 301 15.03 -5.68 15.85
CA ILE A 301 14.88 -4.37 16.48
C ILE A 301 15.45 -4.48 17.90
N VAL A 302 16.51 -3.72 18.18
CA VAL A 302 17.17 -3.67 19.50
C VAL A 302 16.49 -2.65 20.41
N ALA A 303 16.09 -1.50 19.85
CA ALA A 303 15.33 -0.48 20.57
C ALA A 303 14.24 0.07 19.67
N PHE A 304 13.06 0.30 20.24
CA PHE A 304 11.90 0.89 19.57
C PHE A 304 11.25 1.88 20.53
N ARG A 305 11.48 3.18 20.30
CA ARG A 305 10.87 4.26 21.09
C ARG A 305 10.12 5.19 20.13
N PRO A 306 8.82 4.95 19.92
CA PRO A 306 8.01 5.84 19.10
C PRO A 306 7.74 7.17 19.82
N PRO A 307 7.51 8.27 19.08
CA PRO A 307 7.08 9.53 19.67
C PRO A 307 5.67 9.39 20.26
N SER A 308 5.36 10.22 21.25
CA SER A 308 4.03 10.28 21.88
C SER A 308 3.63 11.73 22.15
N GLY A 309 2.34 11.95 22.39
CA GLY A 309 1.79 13.26 22.74
C GLY A 309 0.52 13.61 21.95
N PRO A 310 -0.08 14.78 22.21
CA PRO A 310 -1.33 15.19 21.57
C PRO A 310 -1.22 15.21 20.04
N GLY A 311 -2.20 14.60 19.37
CA GLY A 311 -2.25 14.55 17.91
C GLY A 311 -1.16 13.67 17.27
N ILE A 312 -0.56 12.73 18.02
CA ILE A 312 0.34 11.71 17.50
C ILE A 312 -0.33 10.34 17.72
N ARG A 313 -0.41 9.54 16.66
CA ARG A 313 -0.89 8.15 16.67
C ARG A 313 0.18 7.27 16.04
N ILE A 314 0.37 6.10 16.63
CA ILE A 314 1.31 5.08 16.16
C ILE A 314 0.56 3.78 16.02
N ASP A 315 0.54 3.24 14.81
CA ASP A 315 0.05 1.88 14.55
C ASP A 315 1.29 1.03 14.22
N SER A 316 1.64 0.08 15.09
CA SER A 316 2.83 -0.77 14.93
C SER A 316 2.55 -2.23 15.19
N GLY A 317 3.16 -3.13 14.40
CA GLY A 317 3.11 -4.58 14.60
C GLY A 317 4.35 -5.16 15.29
N VAL A 318 5.23 -4.30 15.82
CA VAL A 318 6.54 -4.68 16.36
C VAL A 318 6.81 -4.01 17.70
N VAL A 319 7.74 -4.59 18.46
CA VAL A 319 8.28 -4.05 19.71
C VAL A 319 9.80 -4.25 19.75
N ALA A 320 10.47 -3.73 20.78
CA ALA A 320 11.87 -4.07 21.01
C ALA A 320 12.03 -5.59 21.15
N GLY A 321 13.02 -6.16 20.47
CA GLY A 321 13.25 -7.59 20.35
C GLY A 321 12.61 -8.25 19.13
N SER A 322 11.64 -7.62 18.45
CA SER A 322 11.01 -8.19 17.25
C SER A 322 12.01 -8.44 16.12
N LEU A 323 11.83 -9.54 15.41
CA LEU A 323 12.56 -9.83 14.17
C LEU A 323 11.73 -9.35 12.97
N VAL A 324 12.31 -8.49 12.14
CA VAL A 324 11.75 -8.13 10.83
C VAL A 324 12.28 -9.11 9.80
N PRO A 325 11.45 -10.03 9.26
CA PRO A 325 11.88 -11.03 8.30
C PRO A 325 12.00 -10.45 6.89
N ALA A 326 12.70 -11.17 6.01
CA ALA A 326 12.83 -10.81 4.59
C ALA A 326 11.63 -11.23 3.72
N PHE A 327 10.64 -11.92 4.30
CA PHE A 327 9.54 -12.56 3.56
C PHE A 327 8.29 -11.69 3.39
N TYR A 328 8.18 -10.59 4.13
CA TYR A 328 7.01 -9.71 4.13
C TYR A 328 7.40 -8.28 3.74
N ASP A 329 6.39 -7.42 3.63
CA ASP A 329 6.59 -5.98 3.46
C ASP A 329 7.47 -5.41 4.61
N PRO A 330 8.40 -4.49 4.32
CA PRO A 330 9.30 -3.95 5.34
C PRO A 330 8.63 -2.96 6.31
N LEU A 331 7.34 -2.68 6.21
CA LEU A 331 6.61 -1.81 7.13
C LEU A 331 6.72 -2.30 8.59
N ILE A 332 7.25 -1.44 9.46
CA ILE A 332 7.37 -1.71 10.90
C ILE A 332 6.35 -0.90 11.72
N ALA A 333 6.04 0.32 11.28
CA ALA A 333 5.04 1.16 11.93
C ALA A 333 4.49 2.22 10.96
N LYS A 334 3.33 2.77 11.30
CA LYS A 334 2.78 3.98 10.69
C LYS A 334 2.86 5.09 11.72
N LEU A 335 3.54 6.18 11.36
CA LEU A 335 3.56 7.39 12.18
C LEU A 335 2.51 8.35 11.64
N ILE A 336 1.45 8.60 12.42
CA ILE A 336 0.35 9.47 12.03
C ILE A 336 0.34 10.69 12.94
N VAL A 337 0.22 11.87 12.35
CA VAL A 337 0.08 13.12 13.11
C VAL A 337 -1.12 13.92 12.64
N HIS A 338 -1.69 14.69 13.56
CA HIS A 338 -2.78 15.62 13.34
C HIS A 338 -2.40 17.04 13.79
N GLY A 339 -2.81 18.02 13.00
CA GLY A 339 -2.64 19.43 13.30
C GLY A 339 -3.88 20.24 12.90
N ARG A 340 -4.02 21.45 13.43
CA ARG A 340 -5.14 22.34 13.06
C ARG A 340 -5.02 22.82 11.62
N THR A 341 -3.78 22.94 11.14
CA THR A 341 -3.44 23.31 9.77
C THR A 341 -2.42 22.32 9.21
N ARG A 342 -2.26 22.31 7.88
CA ARG A 342 -1.18 21.54 7.24
C ARG A 342 0.20 21.92 7.77
N ALA A 343 0.46 23.21 7.98
CA ALA A 343 1.73 23.68 8.52
C ALA A 343 1.98 23.17 9.95
N ASP A 344 0.94 23.09 10.78
CA ASP A 344 1.04 22.51 12.12
C ASP A 344 1.33 21.00 12.04
N ALA A 345 0.63 20.28 11.15
CA ALA A 345 0.83 18.85 10.95
C ALA A 345 2.24 18.54 10.43
N VAL A 346 2.78 19.32 9.48
CA VAL A 346 4.15 19.17 8.97
C VAL A 346 5.18 19.41 10.09
N ARG A 347 5.04 20.47 10.89
CA ARG A 347 5.94 20.73 12.02
C ARG A 347 5.89 19.62 13.06
N ARG A 348 4.68 19.14 13.39
CA ARG A 348 4.50 18.00 14.30
C ARG A 348 5.15 16.73 13.74
N MET A 349 4.96 16.45 12.44
CA MET A 349 5.59 15.29 11.79
C MET A 349 7.12 15.38 11.85
N GLN A 350 7.70 16.54 11.58
CA GLN A 350 9.15 16.76 11.69
C GLN A 350 9.67 16.42 13.08
N SER A 351 9.08 17.01 14.13
CA SER A 351 9.46 16.72 15.52
C SER A 351 9.25 15.26 15.89
N SER A 352 8.16 14.63 15.43
CA SER A 352 7.88 13.21 15.67
C SER A 352 8.89 12.30 15.00
N VAL A 353 9.29 12.58 13.75
CA VAL A 353 10.32 11.81 13.04
C VAL A 353 11.69 11.97 13.70
N ASP A 354 12.01 13.17 14.21
CA ASP A 354 13.27 13.40 14.94
C ASP A 354 13.31 12.69 16.29
N ALA A 355 12.17 12.59 16.98
CA ALA A 355 12.04 11.86 18.24
C ALA A 355 11.91 10.34 18.08
N PHE A 356 11.60 9.82 16.88
CA PHE A 356 11.42 8.38 16.66
C PHE A 356 12.76 7.67 16.66
N GLU A 357 12.95 6.79 17.64
CA GLU A 357 14.14 5.95 17.76
C GLU A 357 13.86 4.50 17.38
N VAL A 358 14.58 4.01 16.37
CA VAL A 358 14.67 2.58 16.04
C VAL A 358 16.14 2.21 15.93
N ARG A 359 16.57 1.19 16.68
CA ARG A 359 17.94 0.64 16.64
C ARG A 359 17.94 -0.82 16.25
N GLY A 360 19.05 -1.31 15.71
CA GLY A 360 19.27 -2.71 15.34
C GLY A 360 19.13 -3.00 13.84
N LEU A 361 18.44 -2.12 13.10
CA LEU A 361 18.34 -2.19 11.64
C LEU A 361 18.18 -0.79 11.02
N PRO A 362 18.64 -0.58 9.77
CA PRO A 362 18.35 0.63 9.00
C PRO A 362 16.85 0.86 8.77
N THR A 363 16.42 2.12 8.80
CA THR A 363 15.05 2.52 8.50
C THR A 363 15.00 3.69 7.53
N ASN A 364 13.83 3.94 6.95
CA ASN A 364 13.59 5.09 6.08
C ASN A 364 13.37 6.44 6.81
N LEU A 365 13.60 6.54 8.13
CA LEU A 365 13.52 7.80 8.89
C LEU A 365 14.37 8.94 8.29
N PRO A 366 15.63 8.71 7.87
CA PRO A 366 16.43 9.77 7.24
C PRO A 366 15.81 10.33 5.97
N PHE A 367 15.10 9.50 5.20
CA PHE A 367 14.34 9.94 4.04
C PHE A 367 13.18 10.86 4.44
N HIS A 368 12.39 10.48 5.44
CA HIS A 368 11.29 11.31 5.93
C HIS A 368 11.78 12.68 6.41
N ARG A 369 12.89 12.74 7.16
CA ARG A 369 13.51 14.02 7.58
C ARG A 369 13.84 14.92 6.38
N SER A 370 14.45 14.35 5.35
CA SER A 370 14.80 15.07 4.14
C SER A 370 13.56 15.58 3.42
N LEU A 371 12.61 14.69 3.14
CA LEU A 371 11.35 15.00 2.44
C LEU A 371 10.56 16.10 3.14
N LEU A 372 10.39 16.03 4.46
CA LEU A 372 9.62 17.01 5.24
C LEU A 372 10.27 18.40 5.22
N SER A 373 11.57 18.49 4.95
CA SER A 373 12.30 19.75 4.77
C SER A 373 12.21 20.33 3.36
N GLU A 374 11.76 19.54 2.37
CA GLU A 374 11.69 19.96 0.97
C GLU A 374 10.68 21.10 0.77
N ARG A 375 11.11 22.13 0.03
CA ARG A 375 10.29 23.31 -0.24
C ARG A 375 8.97 22.96 -0.93
N HIS A 376 9.00 22.09 -1.94
CA HIS A 376 7.81 21.65 -2.66
C HIS A 376 6.83 20.92 -1.74
N PHE A 377 7.33 20.00 -0.90
CA PHE A 377 6.51 19.31 0.09
C PHE A 377 5.85 20.30 1.07
N ARG A 378 6.62 21.23 1.64
CA ARG A 378 6.10 22.25 2.58
C ARG A 378 5.03 23.16 1.96
N ARG A 379 5.13 23.43 0.66
CA ARG A 379 4.13 24.21 -0.09
C ARG A 379 2.91 23.40 -0.55
N GLY A 380 2.93 22.08 -0.42
CA GLY A 380 1.86 21.22 -0.94
C GLY A 380 1.92 21.03 -2.46
N GLU A 381 3.05 21.35 -3.08
CA GLU A 381 3.35 21.12 -4.49
C GLU A 381 3.84 19.68 -4.66
N LEU A 382 2.93 18.73 -4.80
CA LEU A 382 3.22 17.29 -4.81
C LEU A 382 2.92 16.68 -6.19
N TRP A 383 3.64 15.62 -6.53
CA TRP A 383 3.37 14.80 -7.72
C TRP A 383 4.01 13.41 -7.58
N THR A 384 3.48 12.42 -8.30
CA THR A 384 3.83 10.99 -8.15
C THR A 384 5.29 10.64 -8.38
N THR A 385 6.03 11.45 -9.14
CA THR A 385 7.47 11.26 -9.42
C THR A 385 8.39 12.16 -8.58
N MET A 386 7.87 12.93 -7.62
CA MET A 386 8.64 13.97 -6.93
C MET A 386 9.89 13.46 -6.21
N VAL A 387 9.85 12.26 -5.63
CA VAL A 387 10.98 11.68 -4.91
C VAL A 387 12.17 11.46 -5.85
N ALA A 388 11.90 10.97 -7.07
CA ALA A 388 12.90 10.74 -8.11
C ALA A 388 13.33 12.05 -8.77
N ASP A 389 12.37 12.90 -9.15
CA ASP A 389 12.65 14.17 -9.85
C ASP A 389 13.48 15.13 -8.99
N LEU A 390 13.22 15.17 -7.69
CA LEU A 390 13.99 15.98 -6.74
C LEU A 390 15.24 15.25 -6.22
N ARG A 391 15.48 14.00 -6.61
CA ARG A 391 16.65 13.21 -6.19
C ARG A 391 16.84 13.17 -4.67
N ILE A 392 15.73 13.07 -3.92
CA ILE A 392 15.72 13.23 -2.45
C ILE A 392 16.63 12.19 -1.80
N ALA A 393 16.57 10.95 -2.28
CA ALA A 393 17.36 9.85 -1.74
C ALA A 393 18.85 9.95 -2.13
N GLU A 394 19.16 10.39 -3.34
CA GLU A 394 20.55 10.57 -3.78
C GLU A 394 21.24 11.69 -2.98
N ARG A 395 20.53 12.78 -2.67
CA ARG A 395 21.07 13.88 -1.86
C ARG A 395 21.40 13.49 -0.43
N LEU A 396 20.77 12.45 0.11
CA LEU A 396 21.14 11.91 1.42
C LEU A 396 22.55 11.32 1.41
N ARG A 397 22.96 10.67 0.30
CA ARG A 397 24.30 10.08 0.15
C ARG A 397 25.40 11.13 0.09
N THR A 398 25.12 12.28 -0.54
CA THR A 398 26.11 13.32 -0.80
C THR A 398 26.43 14.19 0.42
N ARG A 399 25.71 14.05 1.53
CA ARG A 399 26.00 14.78 2.79
C ARG A 399 27.22 14.22 3.55
N GLY A 400 27.90 13.22 2.98
CA GLY A 400 29.01 12.50 3.61
C GLY A 400 28.49 11.56 4.68
N PRO A 401 29.15 10.42 4.93
CA PRO A 401 28.67 9.44 5.88
C PRO A 401 28.66 10.08 7.26
N TRP A 402 27.45 10.26 7.79
CA TRP A 402 27.22 10.49 9.20
C TRP A 402 28.01 9.46 10.03
N GLU A 403 28.20 8.24 9.51
CA GLU A 403 29.04 7.22 10.11
C GLU A 403 30.51 7.62 10.23
N GLU A 404 31.13 8.34 9.29
CA GLU A 404 32.53 8.77 9.44
C GLU A 404 32.67 9.87 10.48
N ARG A 405 31.72 10.81 10.54
CA ARG A 405 31.73 11.85 11.58
C ARG A 405 31.44 11.25 12.95
N VAL A 406 30.48 10.33 13.05
CA VAL A 406 30.18 9.60 14.29
C VAL A 406 31.31 8.67 14.69
N ALA A 407 31.96 7.98 13.74
CA ALA A 407 33.13 7.17 14.02
C ALA A 407 34.31 8.03 14.46
N ALA A 408 34.54 9.19 13.84
CA ALA A 408 35.56 10.14 14.26
C ALA A 408 35.25 10.72 15.65
N LEU A 409 33.99 11.09 15.94
CA LEU A 409 33.54 11.54 17.26
C LEU A 409 33.66 10.43 18.31
N ALA A 410 33.25 9.20 17.98
CA ALA A 410 33.35 8.04 18.87
C ALA A 410 34.83 7.70 19.14
N ALA A 411 35.68 7.70 18.12
CA ALA A 411 37.12 7.50 18.27
C ALA A 411 37.74 8.60 19.15
N ALA A 412 37.37 9.86 18.94
CA ALA A 412 37.82 10.97 19.78
C ALA A 412 37.31 10.86 21.23
N LEU A 413 36.07 10.39 21.45
CA LEU A 413 35.52 10.18 22.79
C LEU A 413 36.21 9.01 23.51
N VAL A 414 36.49 7.92 22.80
CA VAL A 414 37.27 6.77 23.31
C VAL A 414 38.68 7.22 23.68
N GLU A 415 39.37 7.94 22.80
CA GLU A 415 40.71 8.48 23.04
C GLU A 415 40.73 9.46 24.22
N SER A 416 39.68 10.28 24.38
CA SER A 416 39.57 11.23 25.50
C SER A 416 39.27 10.58 26.87
N GLY A 417 39.12 9.25 26.93
CA GLY A 417 38.81 8.53 28.17
C GLY A 417 37.39 8.74 28.72
N ARG A 418 36.48 9.35 27.94
CA ARG A 418 35.12 9.74 28.36
C ARG A 418 34.07 8.68 28.02
N LEU A 419 34.29 7.43 28.43
CA LEU A 419 33.32 6.35 28.20
C LEU A 419 32.34 6.21 29.36
N ALA A 420 31.04 6.28 29.06
CA ALA A 420 30.00 5.76 29.93
C ALA A 420 29.77 4.28 29.59
N SER A 421 30.01 3.38 30.53
CA SER A 421 29.71 1.95 30.38
C SER A 421 28.20 1.71 30.51
N GLY A 422 27.57 1.27 29.41
CA GLY A 422 26.19 0.79 29.39
C GLY A 422 26.12 -0.72 29.13
N PRO A 423 24.95 -1.36 29.33
CA PRO A 423 24.79 -2.79 29.06
C PRO A 423 25.08 -3.10 27.58
N THR A 424 26.06 -3.96 27.35
CA THR A 424 26.39 -4.54 26.04
C THR A 424 25.42 -5.67 25.75
N TYR A 425 24.58 -5.50 24.73
CA TYR A 425 23.82 -6.61 24.17
C TYR A 425 24.72 -7.33 23.17
N ALA A 426 24.89 -8.65 23.36
CA ALA A 426 25.57 -9.47 22.37
C ALA A 426 24.81 -9.39 21.04
N LEU A 427 25.45 -8.86 20.00
CA LEU A 427 25.00 -9.09 18.63
C LEU A 427 25.17 -10.58 18.38
N GLU A 428 24.10 -11.37 18.49
CA GLU A 428 24.12 -12.75 18.03
C GLU A 428 24.52 -12.73 16.55
N LYS A 429 25.71 -13.28 16.24
CA LYS A 429 26.03 -13.65 14.87
C LYS A 429 24.89 -14.56 14.42
N PRO A 430 24.18 -14.26 13.30
CA PRO A 430 23.11 -15.12 12.84
C PRO A 430 23.68 -16.51 12.62
N GLN A 431 23.35 -17.42 13.52
CA GLN A 431 23.69 -18.82 13.38
C GLN A 431 22.82 -19.35 12.25
N PRO A 432 23.41 -19.79 11.13
CA PRO A 432 22.62 -20.40 10.07
C PRO A 432 21.88 -21.60 10.68
N SER A 433 20.55 -21.58 10.59
CA SER A 433 19.74 -22.71 11.06
C SER A 433 20.18 -23.99 10.33
N ALA A 434 20.01 -25.15 10.97
CA ALA A 434 20.29 -26.45 10.35
C ALA A 434 19.59 -26.59 8.98
N TRP A 435 18.42 -25.98 8.82
CA TRP A 435 17.68 -25.87 7.56
C TRP A 435 18.39 -25.02 6.49
N SER A 436 19.00 -23.90 6.87
CA SER A 436 19.77 -23.05 5.96
C SER A 436 21.09 -23.69 5.51
N LEU A 437 21.70 -24.53 6.36
CA LEU A 437 22.87 -25.34 6.03
C LEU A 437 22.52 -26.54 5.15
N ALA A 438 21.39 -27.20 5.42
CA ALA A 438 20.87 -28.29 4.59
C ALA A 438 20.53 -27.80 3.17
N GLY A 439 19.82 -26.67 3.05
CA GLY A 439 19.48 -26.08 1.74
C GLY A 439 20.71 -25.55 0.96
N ARG A 440 21.81 -25.23 1.64
CA ARG A 440 23.11 -24.93 0.98
C ARG A 440 23.80 -26.21 0.52
N LYS A 441 23.83 -27.27 1.33
CA LYS A 441 24.42 -28.56 0.95
C LYS A 441 23.71 -29.20 -0.26
N GLU A 442 22.39 -29.14 -0.32
CA GLU A 442 21.62 -29.65 -1.47
C GLU A 442 21.93 -28.89 -2.79
N ARG A 443 22.22 -27.58 -2.71
CA ARG A 443 22.63 -26.78 -3.87
C ARG A 443 24.04 -27.08 -4.37
N PHE A 444 24.93 -27.56 -3.51
CA PHE A 444 26.31 -27.89 -3.87
C PHE A 444 26.49 -29.35 -4.32
N ALA A 445 25.64 -30.27 -3.85
CA ALA A 445 25.77 -31.71 -4.11
C ALA A 445 25.05 -32.21 -5.38
N GLY A 446 24.40 -31.35 -6.16
CA GLY A 446 23.77 -31.75 -7.42
C GLY A 446 22.71 -32.85 -7.28
N GLY A 447 22.01 -32.92 -6.15
CA GLY A 447 21.02 -33.96 -5.85
C GLY A 447 19.67 -33.72 -6.52
N ALA A 448 19.12 -34.77 -7.12
CA ALA A 448 18.04 -34.81 -8.12
C ALA A 448 16.60 -34.44 -7.64
N HIS A 449 16.45 -33.38 -6.84
CA HIS A 449 15.16 -32.72 -6.61
C HIS A 449 15.17 -31.24 -7.03
N ALA A 450 16.23 -30.81 -7.73
CA ALA A 450 16.26 -29.55 -8.45
C ALA A 450 15.27 -29.61 -9.62
N VAL A 451 14.03 -29.15 -9.37
CA VAL A 451 13.15 -28.73 -10.46
C VAL A 451 13.92 -27.69 -11.29
N PRO A 452 14.07 -27.87 -12.61
CA PRO A 452 15.05 -27.12 -13.40
C PRO A 452 14.82 -25.61 -13.34
N ALA A 453 15.91 -24.85 -13.31
CA ALA A 453 15.95 -23.39 -13.50
C ALA A 453 15.51 -22.92 -14.90
N ARG A 454 14.75 -23.74 -15.64
CA ARG A 454 14.09 -23.46 -16.91
C ARG A 454 12.56 -23.61 -16.81
N ARG A 455 11.99 -23.12 -15.72
CA ARG A 455 10.61 -22.59 -15.68
C ARG A 455 10.65 -21.39 -14.75
N ARG A 456 11.19 -20.28 -15.27
CA ARG A 456 11.18 -19.00 -14.59
C ARG A 456 9.83 -18.34 -14.86
N TRP A 457 9.04 -18.29 -13.80
CA TRP A 457 7.92 -17.39 -13.51
C TRP A 457 6.64 -17.54 -14.33
#